data_AF-A0A6J6JHW9-F1
#
_entry.id   AF-A0A6J6JHW9-F1
#
_cell.length_a   1.000
_cell.length_b   1.000
_cell.length_c   1.000
_cell.angle_alpha   90.00
_cell.angle_beta   90.00
_cell.angle_gamma   90.00
#
_symmetry.space_group_name_H-M   'P 1'
#
loop_
_entity.id
_entity.type
_entity.pdbx_description
1 polymer ?
#
loop_
_entity_poly.entity_id
_entity_poly.type
_entity_poly.pdbx_seq_one_letter_code
_entity_poly.pdbx_strand_id
1 'polypeptide(L)'
;MTRFAWGAASDTGRVRQANEDSYLVVDGLFAVADGMGGHQAGEVASHLALETLQSEFDAAGTDVLVRAVENANHTLVSRSAADPELAGMGTTLVAMALVEASGRDAIGVVNVGDSRLYLMSDGELAQITEDHSLVATMERQGRLTAAEAAVHPQRNILTRALGIDGTVLVDSWEILPVIGDRYLICSDGLFNEVDENRIAATLRRLADPNEACRELIRLANEGGGRDNITCVVVDVVDDSGRDPNADPANRVRNSHTGGDLTVADIPTSEPKAPKTPGVIRSSFTWRVGVFVAAFVFVILSGFAFIWWTGTKTWYVGVDGDNVAVFHGKPGGVLWIQPSLAEDSDLLLANVPQSAIADVKNGVEQPSLNSARSYIENLIELNAKTTTTTTAPSSSTTTTIVK
;
A
#
# COMPACT_ATOMS: atom_id res chain seq x y z
N MET A 1 3.30 -37.42 -26.25
CA MET A 1 2.71 -36.26 -25.58
C MET A 1 3.74 -35.77 -24.61
N THR A 2 4.00 -34.47 -24.63
CA THR A 2 4.99 -33.83 -23.77
C THR A 2 4.65 -34.11 -22.31
N ARG A 3 5.66 -34.44 -21.49
CA ARG A 3 5.45 -34.73 -20.06
C ARG A 3 6.35 -33.83 -19.22
N PHE A 4 5.85 -33.49 -18.04
CA PHE A 4 6.55 -32.66 -17.08
C PHE A 4 6.86 -33.40 -15.79
N ALA A 5 7.94 -32.99 -15.12
CA ALA A 5 8.14 -33.20 -13.69
C ALA A 5 8.21 -31.82 -13.02
N TRP A 6 7.72 -31.69 -11.79
CA TRP A 6 7.59 -30.37 -11.18
C TRP A 6 7.78 -30.38 -9.68
N GLY A 7 8.02 -29.19 -9.14
CA GLY A 7 8.05 -28.88 -7.73
C GLY A 7 7.49 -27.49 -7.51
N ALA A 8 6.90 -27.27 -6.34
CA ALA A 8 6.36 -25.97 -5.95
C ALA A 8 6.64 -25.72 -4.48
N ALA A 9 6.85 -24.44 -4.14
CA ALA A 9 6.95 -24.00 -2.77
C ALA A 9 6.42 -22.57 -2.66
N SER A 10 5.77 -22.28 -1.54
CA SER A 10 5.35 -20.93 -1.16
C SER A 10 5.62 -20.73 0.33
N ASP A 11 6.08 -19.54 0.69
CA ASP A 11 6.42 -19.16 2.06
C ASP A 11 6.03 -17.70 2.29
N THR A 12 5.51 -17.40 3.47
CA THR A 12 5.09 -16.04 3.85
C THR A 12 6.26 -15.04 3.84
N GLY A 13 7.50 -15.52 3.93
CA GLY A 13 8.67 -14.69 4.17
C GLY A 13 8.87 -14.41 5.65
N ARG A 14 9.84 -13.53 5.95
CA ARG A 14 10.21 -13.17 7.33
C ARG A 14 9.44 -11.98 7.87
N VAL A 15 8.95 -11.11 7.00
CA VAL A 15 8.41 -9.79 7.37
C VAL A 15 6.89 -9.72 7.29
N ARG A 16 6.27 -10.38 6.30
CA ARG A 16 4.82 -10.37 6.12
C ARG A 16 4.12 -11.23 7.20
N GLN A 17 2.87 -10.90 7.50
CA GLN A 17 2.05 -11.64 8.49
C GLN A 17 1.16 -12.71 7.85
N ALA A 18 0.84 -12.55 6.57
CA ALA A 18 -0.01 -13.42 5.79
C ALA A 18 0.62 -13.63 4.42
N ASN A 19 0.23 -14.73 3.77
CA ASN A 19 0.64 -15.06 2.42
C ASN A 19 -0.48 -14.69 1.45
N GLU A 20 -0.24 -13.69 0.61
CA GLU A 20 -1.15 -13.24 -0.44
C GLU A 20 -0.81 -13.89 -1.80
N ASP A 21 0.31 -14.63 -1.89
CA ASP A 21 0.64 -15.43 -3.06
C ASP A 21 -0.16 -16.74 -3.12
N SER A 22 -0.48 -17.16 -4.34
CA SER A 22 -1.01 -18.48 -4.66
C SER A 22 -0.25 -19.11 -5.83
N TYR A 23 -0.25 -20.43 -5.91
CA TYR A 23 0.25 -21.17 -7.09
C TYR A 23 -0.71 -22.28 -7.50
N LEU A 24 -0.68 -22.63 -8.78
CA LEU A 24 -1.45 -23.71 -9.39
C LEU A 24 -0.48 -24.70 -10.04
N VAL A 25 -0.70 -25.98 -9.75
CA VAL A 25 0.06 -27.08 -10.35
C VAL A 25 -0.91 -28.21 -10.64
N VAL A 26 -1.25 -28.36 -11.92
CA VAL A 26 -2.02 -29.47 -12.45
C VAL A 26 -1.33 -30.00 -13.71
N ASP A 27 -1.67 -31.22 -14.13
CA ASP A 27 -1.02 -31.84 -15.28
C ASP A 27 -1.20 -30.96 -16.53
N GLY A 28 -0.09 -30.40 -17.02
CA GLY A 28 -0.07 -29.50 -18.18
C GLY A 28 -0.49 -28.05 -17.92
N LEU A 29 -0.71 -27.59 -16.68
CA LEU A 29 -0.94 -26.17 -16.37
C LEU A 29 -0.29 -25.79 -15.03
N PHE A 30 0.57 -24.77 -15.08
CA PHE A 30 1.32 -24.26 -13.93
C PHE A 30 1.21 -22.74 -13.88
N ALA A 31 0.96 -22.17 -12.71
CA ALA A 31 0.82 -20.72 -12.57
C ALA A 31 1.22 -20.22 -11.17
N VAL A 32 1.58 -18.95 -11.09
CA VAL A 32 1.79 -18.19 -9.86
C VAL A 32 1.00 -16.89 -9.96
N ALA A 33 0.38 -16.50 -8.86
CA ALA A 33 -0.34 -15.24 -8.71
C ALA A 33 0.06 -14.57 -7.39
N ASP A 34 0.47 -13.31 -7.46
CA ASP A 34 0.83 -12.47 -6.30
C ASP A 34 -0.33 -11.52 -6.01
N GLY A 35 -0.97 -11.68 -4.85
CA GLY A 35 -2.14 -10.94 -4.43
C GLY A 35 -1.82 -9.54 -3.91
N MET A 36 -2.64 -8.55 -4.29
CA MET A 36 -2.56 -7.18 -3.80
C MET A 36 -3.94 -6.68 -3.34
N GLY A 37 -3.96 -5.74 -2.39
CA GLY A 37 -5.20 -5.19 -1.83
C GLY A 37 -5.26 -5.21 -0.30
N GLY A 38 -4.19 -5.69 0.35
CA GLY A 38 -4.13 -5.91 1.80
C GLY A 38 -4.66 -7.29 2.18
N HIS A 39 -4.16 -7.81 3.30
CA HIS A 39 -4.29 -9.21 3.76
C HIS A 39 -5.41 -10.05 3.12
N GLN A 40 -6.67 -9.83 3.50
CA GLN A 40 -7.78 -10.69 3.03
C GLN A 40 -8.13 -10.48 1.56
N ALA A 41 -7.98 -9.27 1.03
CA ALA A 41 -8.31 -8.97 -0.35
C ALA A 41 -7.28 -9.57 -1.33
N GLY A 42 -5.99 -9.50 -0.99
CA GLY A 42 -4.90 -10.05 -1.81
C GLY A 42 -4.96 -11.58 -1.92
N GLU A 43 -5.08 -12.27 -0.78
CA GLU A 43 -5.22 -13.74 -0.73
C GLU A 43 -6.42 -14.23 -1.56
N VAL A 44 -7.58 -13.59 -1.41
CA VAL A 44 -8.78 -13.94 -2.16
C VAL A 44 -8.60 -13.68 -3.66
N ALA A 45 -7.94 -12.57 -4.03
CA ALA A 45 -7.69 -12.24 -5.42
C ALA A 45 -6.79 -13.28 -6.12
N SER A 46 -5.64 -13.60 -5.52
CA SER A 46 -4.70 -14.57 -6.11
C SER A 46 -5.31 -15.96 -6.23
N HIS A 47 -6.04 -16.41 -5.20
CA HIS A 47 -6.72 -17.70 -5.21
C HIS A 47 -7.82 -17.78 -6.28
N LEU A 48 -8.70 -16.77 -6.33
CA LEU A 48 -9.82 -16.73 -7.27
C LEU A 48 -9.35 -16.63 -8.74
N ALA A 49 -8.24 -15.92 -8.98
CA ALA A 49 -7.64 -15.85 -10.31
C ALA A 49 -7.21 -17.23 -10.80
N LEU A 50 -6.50 -17.99 -9.97
CA LEU A 50 -6.01 -19.32 -10.31
C LEU A 50 -7.14 -20.36 -10.39
N GLU A 51 -8.13 -20.27 -9.51
CA GLU A 51 -9.33 -21.13 -9.58
C GLU A 51 -10.09 -20.91 -10.91
N THR A 52 -10.31 -19.65 -11.28
CA THR A 52 -10.98 -19.32 -12.55
C THR A 52 -10.15 -19.79 -13.73
N LEU A 53 -8.84 -19.52 -13.74
CA LEU A 53 -7.91 -19.99 -14.76
C LEU A 53 -8.01 -21.51 -14.96
N GLN A 54 -7.98 -22.27 -13.85
CA GLN A 54 -8.08 -23.73 -13.90
C GLN A 54 -9.42 -24.21 -14.48
N SER A 55 -10.53 -23.55 -14.12
CA SER A 55 -11.87 -23.95 -14.58
C SER A 55 -12.15 -23.63 -16.05
N GLU A 56 -11.53 -22.56 -16.57
CA GLU A 56 -11.75 -22.05 -17.93
C GLU A 56 -10.72 -22.57 -18.93
N PHE A 57 -9.57 -23.04 -18.47
CA PHE A 57 -8.51 -23.52 -19.35
C PHE A 57 -8.89 -24.85 -20.02
N ASP A 58 -8.87 -24.82 -21.35
CA ASP A 58 -8.85 -26.00 -22.21
C ASP A 58 -7.55 -25.99 -23.03
N ALA A 59 -6.93 -27.16 -23.21
CA ALA A 59 -5.61 -27.34 -23.82
C ALA A 59 -5.58 -27.11 -25.35
N ALA A 60 -6.62 -26.46 -25.90
CA ALA A 60 -6.82 -26.28 -27.32
C ALA A 60 -5.90 -25.21 -27.95
N GLY A 61 -5.35 -24.26 -27.17
CA GLY A 61 -4.48 -23.22 -27.70
C GLY A 61 -4.12 -22.12 -26.71
N THR A 62 -3.09 -21.34 -27.03
CA THR A 62 -2.63 -20.18 -26.23
C THR A 62 -3.68 -19.07 -26.16
N ASP A 63 -4.48 -18.91 -27.21
CA ASP A 63 -5.60 -17.98 -27.26
C ASP A 63 -6.74 -18.36 -26.31
N VAL A 64 -6.87 -19.65 -25.96
CA VAL A 64 -7.79 -20.11 -24.91
C VAL A 64 -7.22 -19.78 -23.54
N LEU A 65 -5.91 -19.95 -23.34
CA LEU A 65 -5.23 -19.56 -22.12
C LEU A 65 -5.35 -18.04 -21.85
N VAL A 66 -5.18 -17.21 -22.89
CA VAL A 66 -5.40 -15.76 -22.81
C VAL A 66 -6.85 -15.45 -22.37
N ARG A 67 -7.84 -16.07 -23.01
CA ARG A 67 -9.26 -15.87 -22.67
C ARG A 67 -9.59 -16.31 -21.25
N ALA A 68 -8.98 -17.39 -20.77
CA ALA A 68 -9.14 -17.82 -19.38
C ALA A 68 -8.62 -16.77 -18.38
N VAL A 69 -7.50 -16.09 -18.68
CA VAL A 69 -6.98 -14.97 -17.88
C VAL A 69 -7.88 -13.73 -17.97
N GLU A 70 -8.40 -13.40 -19.14
CA GLU A 70 -9.38 -12.31 -19.31
C GLU A 70 -10.66 -12.59 -18.51
N ASN A 71 -11.15 -13.83 -18.52
CA ASN A 71 -12.29 -14.26 -17.71
C ASN A 71 -11.97 -14.17 -16.21
N ALA A 72 -10.77 -14.58 -15.78
CA ALA A 72 -10.31 -14.37 -14.41
C ALA A 72 -10.38 -12.88 -14.02
N ASN A 73 -9.88 -11.97 -14.87
CA ASN A 73 -10.01 -10.52 -14.62
C ASN A 73 -11.46 -10.10 -14.42
N HIS A 74 -12.38 -10.52 -15.30
CA HIS A 74 -13.80 -10.20 -15.19
C HIS A 74 -14.43 -10.73 -13.90
N THR A 75 -14.04 -11.93 -13.47
CA THR A 75 -14.48 -12.53 -12.20
C THR A 75 -13.99 -11.72 -11.00
N LEU A 76 -12.72 -11.32 -10.98
CA LEU A 76 -12.18 -10.47 -9.91
C LEU A 76 -12.89 -9.11 -9.85
N VAL A 77 -13.03 -8.41 -10.97
CA VAL A 77 -13.71 -7.11 -11.03
C VAL A 77 -15.15 -7.21 -10.53
N SER A 78 -15.87 -8.25 -10.96
CA SER A 78 -17.25 -8.50 -10.52
C SER A 78 -17.33 -8.78 -9.03
N ARG A 79 -16.38 -9.56 -8.49
CA ARG A 79 -16.32 -9.90 -7.06
C ARG A 79 -15.97 -8.68 -6.20
N SER A 80 -15.00 -7.86 -6.63
CA SER A 80 -14.60 -6.63 -5.95
C SER A 80 -15.75 -5.60 -5.92
N ALA A 81 -16.56 -5.53 -6.98
CA ALA A 81 -17.73 -4.65 -7.02
C ALA A 81 -18.89 -5.14 -6.13
N ALA A 82 -19.00 -6.45 -5.90
CA ALA A 82 -20.09 -7.04 -5.11
C ALA A 82 -19.82 -7.01 -3.59
N ASP A 83 -18.55 -7.00 -3.18
CA ASP A 83 -18.12 -7.12 -1.79
C ASP A 83 -17.23 -5.94 -1.38
N PRO A 84 -17.72 -5.01 -0.54
CA PRO A 84 -16.95 -3.86 -0.07
C PRO A 84 -15.66 -4.23 0.69
N GLU A 85 -15.56 -5.41 1.28
CA GLU A 85 -14.34 -5.86 1.97
C GLU A 85 -13.23 -6.27 0.99
N LEU A 86 -13.59 -6.54 -0.27
CA LEU A 86 -12.69 -6.89 -1.37
C LEU A 86 -12.48 -5.72 -2.33
N ALA A 87 -12.87 -4.50 -1.93
CA ALA A 87 -12.74 -3.31 -2.76
C ALA A 87 -11.26 -3.04 -3.08
N GLY A 88 -10.93 -2.99 -4.37
CA GLY A 88 -9.55 -2.78 -4.83
C GLY A 88 -8.64 -4.00 -4.73
N MET A 89 -9.21 -5.20 -4.52
CA MET A 89 -8.44 -6.44 -4.65
C MET A 89 -7.89 -6.58 -6.07
N GLY A 90 -6.68 -7.10 -6.18
CA GLY A 90 -6.08 -7.42 -7.47
C GLY A 90 -5.01 -8.48 -7.31
N THR A 91 -4.49 -8.97 -8.43
CA THR A 91 -3.37 -9.91 -8.38
C THR A 91 -2.57 -9.87 -9.68
N THR A 92 -1.30 -10.26 -9.61
CA THR A 92 -0.54 -10.66 -10.80
C THR A 92 -0.94 -12.07 -11.22
N LEU A 93 -0.63 -12.45 -12.45
CA LEU A 93 -0.78 -13.83 -12.90
C LEU A 93 0.24 -14.11 -14.00
N VAL A 94 1.07 -15.12 -13.76
CA VAL A 94 1.92 -15.72 -14.78
C VAL A 94 1.59 -17.20 -14.86
N ALA A 95 1.38 -17.71 -16.07
CA ALA A 95 1.04 -19.12 -16.28
C ALA A 95 1.76 -19.71 -17.48
N MET A 96 2.07 -20.99 -17.40
CA MET A 96 2.48 -21.82 -18.52
C MET A 96 1.55 -23.02 -18.63
N ALA A 97 1.19 -23.40 -19.85
CA ALA A 97 0.36 -24.55 -20.10
C ALA A 97 0.78 -25.33 -21.34
N LEU A 98 0.58 -26.65 -21.33
CA LEU A 98 0.67 -27.49 -22.50
C LEU A 98 -0.56 -27.25 -23.38
N VAL A 99 -0.33 -26.75 -24.58
CA VAL A 99 -1.37 -26.42 -25.55
C VAL A 99 -1.09 -27.09 -26.89
N GLU A 100 -2.11 -27.21 -27.71
CA GLU A 100 -1.95 -27.60 -29.12
C GLU A 100 -1.76 -26.36 -30.00
N ALA A 101 -0.61 -26.24 -30.67
CA ALA A 101 -0.35 -25.19 -31.65
C ALA A 101 -0.04 -25.80 -33.02
N SER A 102 -0.90 -25.52 -34.01
CA SER A 102 -0.76 -26.06 -35.37
C SER A 102 -0.63 -27.58 -35.44
N GLY A 103 -1.38 -28.31 -34.61
CA GLY A 103 -1.40 -29.78 -34.55
C GLY A 103 -0.17 -30.41 -33.88
N ARG A 104 0.55 -29.66 -33.04
CA ARG A 104 1.68 -30.14 -32.24
C ARG A 104 1.64 -29.56 -30.83
N ASP A 105 2.17 -30.28 -29.86
CA ASP A 105 2.36 -29.75 -28.50
C ASP A 105 3.23 -28.48 -28.53
N ALA A 106 2.79 -27.46 -27.82
CA ALA A 106 3.53 -26.26 -27.50
C ALA A 106 3.31 -25.91 -26.03
N ILE A 107 4.15 -25.03 -25.49
CA ILE A 107 3.97 -24.43 -24.19
C ILE A 107 3.44 -23.02 -24.42
N GLY A 108 2.17 -22.78 -24.10
CA GLY A 108 1.60 -21.44 -24.05
C GLY A 108 2.03 -20.77 -22.75
N VAL A 109 2.50 -19.53 -22.83
CA VAL A 109 2.85 -18.70 -21.66
C VAL A 109 1.99 -17.44 -21.70
N VAL A 110 1.48 -17.03 -20.55
CA VAL A 110 0.77 -15.76 -20.37
C VAL A 110 1.31 -15.00 -19.15
N ASN A 111 1.31 -13.67 -19.22
CA ASN A 111 1.70 -12.81 -18.12
C ASN A 111 0.81 -11.57 -17.98
N VAL A 112 0.46 -11.25 -16.73
CA VAL A 112 -0.10 -9.98 -16.28
C VAL A 112 0.53 -9.63 -14.94
N GLY A 113 1.43 -8.65 -14.92
CA GLY A 113 2.07 -8.17 -13.69
C GLY A 113 3.58 -8.29 -13.79
N ASP A 114 4.25 -8.31 -12.65
CA ASP A 114 5.71 -8.42 -12.53
C ASP A 114 6.18 -9.76 -11.95
N SER A 115 5.28 -10.70 -11.68
CA SER A 115 5.67 -12.11 -11.55
C SER A 115 6.34 -12.59 -12.84
N ARG A 116 7.29 -13.52 -12.72
CA ARG A 116 8.20 -13.87 -13.82
C ARG A 116 8.16 -15.35 -14.17
N LEU A 117 8.34 -15.63 -15.45
CA LEU A 117 8.71 -16.95 -15.96
C LEU A 117 10.09 -16.88 -16.61
N TYR A 118 10.97 -17.78 -16.18
CA TYR A 118 12.30 -18.00 -16.74
C TYR A 118 12.39 -19.36 -17.42
N LEU A 119 13.22 -19.43 -18.46
CA LEU A 119 13.67 -20.66 -19.11
C LEU A 119 15.16 -20.87 -18.83
N MET A 120 15.49 -22.03 -18.27
CA MET A 120 16.83 -22.57 -18.17
C MET A 120 17.04 -23.56 -19.32
N SER A 121 17.91 -23.22 -20.26
CA SER A 121 18.30 -24.07 -21.39
C SER A 121 19.80 -24.02 -21.60
N ASP A 122 20.43 -25.18 -21.84
CA ASP A 122 21.88 -25.32 -21.98
C ASP A 122 22.72 -24.68 -20.85
N GLY A 123 22.13 -24.56 -19.65
CA GLY A 123 22.77 -23.98 -18.46
C GLY A 123 22.68 -22.45 -18.35
N GLU A 124 22.03 -21.79 -19.32
CA GLU A 124 21.74 -20.36 -19.30
C GLU A 124 20.29 -20.10 -18.85
N LEU A 125 20.12 -19.15 -17.93
CA LEU A 125 18.80 -18.71 -17.45
C LEU A 125 18.40 -17.44 -18.20
N ALA A 126 17.25 -17.47 -18.87
CA ALA A 126 16.68 -16.31 -19.56
C ALA A 126 15.27 -16.03 -19.05
N GLN A 127 14.98 -14.77 -18.75
CA GLN A 127 13.62 -14.33 -18.48
C GLN A 127 12.83 -14.31 -19.79
N ILE A 128 11.63 -14.91 -19.79
CA ILE A 128 10.73 -14.95 -20.94
C ILE A 128 9.70 -13.83 -20.88
N THR A 129 9.10 -13.63 -19.70
CA THR A 129 8.04 -12.64 -19.51
C THR A 129 8.60 -11.24 -19.37
N GLU A 130 7.81 -10.23 -19.67
CA GLU A 130 8.16 -8.84 -19.40
C GLU A 130 7.39 -8.31 -18.20
N ASP A 131 8.08 -7.64 -17.27
CA ASP A 131 7.46 -7.08 -16.09
C ASP A 131 6.54 -5.90 -16.46
N HIS A 132 5.30 -5.95 -15.98
CA HIS A 132 4.36 -4.84 -16.07
C HIS A 132 4.48 -3.92 -14.86
N SER A 133 5.67 -3.34 -14.68
CA SER A 133 5.96 -2.38 -13.62
C SER A 133 6.40 -1.02 -14.19
N LEU A 134 6.26 0.02 -13.38
CA LEU A 134 6.66 1.37 -13.75
C LEU A 134 8.16 1.44 -14.05
N VAL A 135 8.99 0.76 -13.24
CA VAL A 135 10.44 0.76 -13.41
C VAL A 135 10.86 0.00 -14.66
N ALA A 136 10.25 -1.15 -14.96
CA ALA A 136 10.50 -1.88 -16.20
C ALA A 136 10.14 -1.05 -17.43
N THR A 137 9.03 -0.30 -17.36
CA THR A 137 8.65 0.65 -18.42
C THR A 137 9.68 1.76 -18.59
N MET A 138 10.22 2.32 -17.49
CA MET A 138 11.26 3.35 -17.55
C MET A 138 12.59 2.81 -18.08
N GLU A 139 12.97 1.59 -17.72
CA GLU A 139 14.15 0.91 -18.28
C GLU A 139 14.04 0.71 -19.78
N ARG A 140 12.90 0.17 -20.27
CA ARG A 140 12.65 -0.03 -21.70
C ARG A 140 12.75 1.27 -22.50
N GLN A 141 12.36 2.39 -21.88
CA GLN A 141 12.46 3.73 -22.46
C GLN A 141 13.87 4.35 -22.34
N GLY A 142 14.84 3.65 -21.74
CA GLY A 142 16.19 4.15 -21.50
C GLY A 142 16.27 5.27 -20.47
N ARG A 143 15.24 5.42 -19.62
CA ARG A 143 15.17 6.45 -18.57
C ARG A 143 15.83 6.01 -17.27
N LEU A 144 15.92 4.71 -17.04
CA LEU A 144 16.62 4.09 -15.93
C LEU A 144 17.53 3.00 -16.48
N THR A 145 18.65 2.77 -15.79
CA THR A 145 19.42 1.54 -15.89
C THR A 145 18.83 0.47 -14.98
N ALA A 146 19.10 -0.81 -15.25
CA ALA A 146 18.66 -1.93 -14.40
C ALA A 146 19.11 -1.77 -12.93
N ALA A 147 20.31 -1.22 -12.70
CA ALA A 147 20.81 -0.97 -11.35
C ALA A 147 20.02 0.14 -10.62
N GLU A 148 19.56 1.17 -11.33
CA GLU A 148 18.76 2.25 -10.75
C GLU A 148 17.33 1.81 -10.46
N ALA A 149 16.73 1.03 -11.37
CA ALA A 149 15.39 0.49 -11.23
C ALA A 149 15.25 -0.43 -10.02
N ALA A 150 16.25 -1.29 -9.77
CA ALA A 150 16.27 -2.22 -8.63
C ALA A 150 16.15 -1.51 -7.27
N VAL A 151 16.64 -0.28 -7.15
CA VAL A 151 16.59 0.51 -5.90
C VAL A 151 15.59 1.67 -5.97
N HIS A 152 14.80 1.75 -7.03
CA HIS A 152 13.89 2.87 -7.25
C HIS A 152 12.77 2.88 -6.20
N PRO A 153 12.38 4.05 -5.66
CA PRO A 153 11.31 4.14 -4.66
C PRO A 153 9.96 3.61 -5.15
N GLN A 154 9.71 3.70 -6.46
CA GLN A 154 8.47 3.28 -7.10
C GLN A 154 8.56 1.91 -7.80
N ARG A 155 9.52 1.07 -7.42
CA ARG A 155 9.71 -0.25 -8.07
C ARG A 155 8.52 -1.19 -7.92
N ASN A 156 7.75 -1.05 -6.84
CA ASN A 156 6.56 -1.86 -6.56
C ASN A 156 5.27 -1.33 -7.23
N ILE A 157 5.36 -0.34 -8.13
CA ILE A 157 4.18 0.18 -8.84
C ILE A 157 3.95 -0.64 -10.10
N LEU A 158 2.85 -1.38 -10.14
CA LEU A 158 2.39 -2.13 -11.31
C LEU A 158 1.69 -1.22 -12.32
N THR A 159 1.95 -1.47 -13.60
CA THR A 159 1.24 -0.84 -14.72
C THR A 159 0.10 -1.70 -15.24
N ARG A 160 0.10 -3.01 -14.95
CA ARG A 160 -0.99 -3.94 -15.29
C ARG A 160 -1.16 -4.97 -14.17
N ALA A 161 -2.41 -5.24 -13.81
CA ALA A 161 -2.81 -6.20 -12.79
C ALA A 161 -4.23 -6.70 -13.09
N LEU A 162 -4.57 -7.91 -12.63
CA LEU A 162 -5.94 -8.42 -12.68
C LEU A 162 -6.79 -7.83 -11.55
N GLY A 163 -8.09 -7.66 -11.80
CA GLY A 163 -9.07 -7.21 -10.80
C GLY A 163 -9.20 -5.70 -10.64
N ILE A 164 -8.30 -4.92 -11.25
CA ILE A 164 -8.30 -3.45 -11.14
C ILE A 164 -9.15 -2.80 -12.23
N ASP A 165 -8.82 -3.06 -13.50
CA ASP A 165 -9.52 -2.51 -14.66
C ASP A 165 -10.47 -3.52 -15.29
N GLY A 166 -11.57 -3.05 -15.88
CA GLY A 166 -12.57 -3.91 -16.52
C GLY A 166 -12.07 -4.67 -17.75
N THR A 167 -10.95 -4.24 -18.34
CA THR A 167 -10.28 -4.89 -19.47
C THR A 167 -8.79 -4.97 -19.18
N VAL A 168 -8.17 -6.12 -19.43
CA VAL A 168 -6.73 -6.33 -19.22
C VAL A 168 -6.06 -6.75 -20.52
N LEU A 169 -4.84 -6.26 -20.75
CA LEU A 169 -3.99 -6.71 -21.85
C LEU A 169 -3.06 -7.82 -21.33
N VAL A 170 -3.29 -9.03 -21.82
CA VAL A 170 -2.53 -10.23 -21.47
C VAL A 170 -1.40 -10.41 -22.47
N ASP A 171 -0.16 -10.43 -21.99
CA ASP A 171 0.98 -10.76 -22.84
C ASP A 171 1.07 -12.28 -22.98
N SER A 172 1.36 -12.78 -24.18
CA SER A 172 1.40 -14.22 -24.45
C SER A 172 2.53 -14.63 -25.40
N TRP A 173 3.03 -15.85 -25.21
CA TRP A 173 4.09 -16.47 -26.00
C TRP A 173 3.80 -17.95 -26.23
N GLU A 174 4.32 -18.49 -27.33
CA GLU A 174 4.32 -19.93 -27.59
C GLU A 174 5.75 -20.45 -27.63
N ILE A 175 6.06 -21.44 -26.81
CA ILE A 175 7.40 -22.01 -26.69
C ILE A 175 7.38 -23.46 -27.15
N LEU A 176 8.37 -23.85 -27.94
CA LEU A 176 8.57 -25.24 -28.30
C LEU A 176 9.11 -26.03 -27.09
N PRO A 177 8.42 -27.05 -26.57
CA PRO A 177 8.98 -27.91 -25.52
C PRO A 177 10.16 -28.69 -26.07
N VAL A 178 11.27 -28.69 -25.32
CA VAL A 178 12.46 -29.50 -25.62
C VAL A 178 12.87 -30.23 -24.35
N ILE A 179 13.16 -31.53 -24.49
CA ILE A 179 13.60 -32.34 -23.35
C ILE A 179 14.84 -31.75 -22.67
N GLY A 180 14.80 -31.68 -21.34
CA GLY A 180 15.87 -31.10 -20.53
C GLY A 180 15.74 -29.59 -20.28
N ASP A 181 14.83 -28.89 -20.98
CA ASP A 181 14.47 -27.52 -20.62
C ASP A 181 13.80 -27.51 -19.23
N ARG A 182 14.15 -26.48 -18.44
CA ARG A 182 13.60 -26.25 -17.11
C ARG A 182 13.04 -24.85 -17.02
N TYR A 183 11.82 -24.73 -16.53
CA TYR A 183 11.14 -23.46 -16.33
C TYR A 183 11.05 -23.14 -14.84
N LEU A 184 11.16 -21.85 -14.52
CA LEU A 184 10.90 -21.32 -13.18
C LEU A 184 9.82 -20.25 -13.31
N ILE A 185 8.70 -20.45 -12.63
CA ILE A 185 7.66 -19.45 -12.42
C ILE A 185 7.80 -18.93 -10.99
N CYS A 186 7.82 -17.63 -10.77
CA CYS A 186 7.98 -17.07 -9.42
C CYS A 186 7.37 -15.68 -9.24
N SER A 187 6.99 -15.37 -7.99
CA SER A 187 6.62 -14.02 -7.54
C SER A 187 7.85 -13.15 -7.29
N ASP A 188 7.62 -11.86 -7.08
CA ASP A 188 8.68 -10.86 -6.90
C ASP A 188 9.53 -11.08 -5.65
N GLY A 189 8.96 -11.68 -4.59
CA GLY A 189 9.66 -12.00 -3.37
C GLY A 189 10.83 -12.97 -3.54
N LEU A 190 10.89 -13.72 -4.66
CA LEU A 190 12.07 -14.52 -4.99
C LEU A 190 13.18 -13.65 -5.60
N PHE A 191 12.92 -13.04 -6.76
CA PHE A 191 13.97 -12.38 -7.55
C PHE A 191 14.41 -11.03 -6.96
N ASN A 192 13.61 -10.43 -6.07
CA ASN A 192 14.02 -9.26 -5.29
C ASN A 192 15.01 -9.61 -4.15
N GLU A 193 15.13 -10.88 -3.76
CA GLU A 193 15.99 -11.34 -2.66
C GLU A 193 17.17 -12.21 -3.12
N VAL A 194 17.03 -12.85 -4.28
CA VAL A 194 18.04 -13.74 -4.87
C VAL A 194 18.36 -13.27 -6.28
N ASP A 195 19.61 -12.90 -6.52
CA ASP A 195 20.05 -12.50 -7.86
C ASP A 195 20.00 -13.68 -8.85
N GLU A 196 19.83 -13.33 -10.13
CA GLU A 196 19.64 -14.30 -11.22
C GLU A 196 20.79 -15.31 -11.33
N ASN A 197 22.04 -14.92 -11.04
CA ASN A 197 23.16 -15.86 -11.09
C ASN A 197 23.05 -16.94 -10.02
N ARG A 198 22.59 -16.59 -8.81
CA ARG A 198 22.31 -17.55 -7.74
C ARG A 198 21.09 -18.42 -8.04
N ILE A 199 20.05 -17.87 -8.65
CA ILE A 199 18.90 -18.65 -9.14
C ILE A 199 19.40 -19.67 -10.16
N ALA A 200 20.14 -19.24 -11.19
CA ALA A 200 20.69 -20.08 -12.23
C ALA A 200 21.62 -21.18 -11.68
N ALA A 201 22.49 -20.84 -10.72
CA ALA A 201 23.37 -21.80 -10.05
C ALA A 201 22.57 -22.86 -9.26
N THR A 202 21.49 -22.46 -8.61
CA THR A 202 20.62 -23.36 -7.83
C THR A 202 19.88 -24.33 -8.75
N LEU A 203 19.27 -23.82 -9.82
CA LEU A 203 18.55 -24.62 -10.81
C LEU A 203 19.47 -25.60 -11.56
N ARG A 204 20.75 -25.25 -11.79
CA ARG A 204 21.74 -26.18 -12.36
C ARG A 204 22.19 -27.27 -11.39
N ARG A 205 22.33 -26.92 -10.11
CA ARG A 205 22.90 -27.82 -9.09
C ARG A 205 21.90 -28.88 -8.60
N LEU A 206 20.64 -28.51 -8.44
CA LEU A 206 19.61 -29.36 -7.84
C LEU A 206 18.75 -29.99 -8.93
N ALA A 207 18.92 -31.29 -9.18
CA ALA A 207 18.17 -31.98 -10.23
C ALA A 207 16.68 -32.16 -9.87
N ASP A 208 16.33 -32.35 -8.60
CA ASP A 208 14.93 -32.49 -8.17
C ASP A 208 14.24 -31.12 -8.09
N PRO A 209 13.12 -30.91 -8.81
CA PRO A 209 12.38 -29.65 -8.77
C PRO A 209 11.91 -29.23 -7.36
N ASN A 210 11.53 -30.18 -6.51
CA ASN A 210 11.06 -29.85 -5.15
C ASN A 210 12.22 -29.38 -4.26
N GLU A 211 13.40 -30.00 -4.39
CA GLU A 211 14.62 -29.53 -3.74
C GLU A 211 15.03 -28.15 -4.24
N ALA A 212 14.93 -27.91 -5.55
CA ALA A 212 15.21 -26.60 -6.14
C ALA A 212 14.29 -25.51 -5.57
N CYS A 213 12.97 -25.72 -5.54
CA CYS A 213 12.03 -24.77 -4.94
C CYS A 213 12.35 -24.51 -3.46
N ARG A 214 12.54 -25.56 -2.65
CA ARG A 214 12.86 -25.42 -1.22
C ARG A 214 14.14 -24.63 -0.98
N GLU A 215 15.16 -24.84 -1.81
CA GLU A 215 16.41 -24.10 -1.72
C GLU A 215 16.25 -22.64 -2.14
N LEU A 216 15.48 -22.35 -3.20
CA LEU A 216 15.18 -20.98 -3.62
C LEU A 216 14.43 -20.20 -2.54
N ILE A 217 13.41 -20.80 -1.91
CA ILE A 217 12.71 -20.21 -0.75
C ILE A 217 13.69 -19.94 0.40
N ARG A 218 14.59 -20.88 0.71
CA ARG A 218 15.60 -20.70 1.77
C ARG A 218 16.51 -19.52 1.45
N LEU A 219 17.02 -19.44 0.22
CA LEU A 219 17.92 -18.36 -0.22
C LEU A 219 17.24 -16.99 -0.18
N ALA A 220 15.97 -16.90 -0.58
CA ALA A 220 15.19 -15.66 -0.52
C ALA A 220 14.95 -15.21 0.93
N ASN A 221 14.59 -16.14 1.81
CA ASN A 221 14.47 -15.89 3.24
C ASN A 221 15.80 -15.48 3.90
N GLU A 222 16.94 -15.92 3.39
CA GLU A 222 18.27 -15.46 3.81
C GLU A 222 18.65 -14.09 3.25
N GLY A 223 18.13 -13.72 2.07
CA GLY A 223 18.28 -12.39 1.47
C GLY A 223 17.48 -11.30 2.20
N GLY A 224 16.45 -11.70 2.94
CA GLY A 224 15.68 -10.83 3.82
C GLY A 224 14.24 -11.27 4.01
N GLY A 225 13.67 -12.01 3.05
CA GLY A 225 12.28 -12.46 3.07
C GLY A 225 11.30 -11.32 3.32
N ARG A 226 11.48 -10.20 2.63
CA ARG A 226 10.68 -8.98 2.83
C ARG A 226 9.26 -9.10 2.28
N ASP A 227 9.05 -10.04 1.37
CA ASP A 227 7.75 -10.35 0.77
C ASP A 227 7.37 -11.82 0.89
N ASN A 228 6.16 -12.15 0.44
CA ASN A 228 5.74 -13.51 0.14
C ASN A 228 6.59 -14.07 -1.00
N ILE A 229 6.97 -15.34 -0.89
CA ILE A 229 7.90 -15.97 -1.83
C ILE A 229 7.25 -17.23 -2.36
N THR A 230 6.96 -17.25 -3.66
CA THR A 230 6.35 -18.39 -4.31
C THR A 230 7.11 -18.75 -5.58
N CYS A 231 7.36 -20.04 -5.78
CA CYS A 231 7.97 -20.53 -7.00
C CYS A 231 7.50 -21.94 -7.40
N VAL A 232 7.44 -22.16 -8.71
CA VAL A 232 7.16 -23.44 -9.35
C VAL A 232 8.28 -23.73 -10.33
N VAL A 233 8.92 -24.89 -10.20
CA VAL A 233 9.94 -25.39 -11.13
C VAL A 233 9.33 -26.52 -11.95
N VAL A 234 9.46 -26.45 -13.28
CA VAL A 234 8.87 -27.40 -14.22
C VAL A 234 9.93 -27.89 -15.20
N ASP A 235 10.16 -29.19 -15.24
CA ASP A 235 11.10 -29.86 -16.13
C ASP A 235 10.37 -30.54 -17.28
N VAL A 236 10.86 -30.35 -18.50
CA VAL A 236 10.42 -31.14 -19.66
C VAL A 236 11.14 -32.49 -19.65
N VAL A 237 10.43 -33.55 -19.30
CA VAL A 237 11.01 -34.91 -19.19
C VAL A 237 10.75 -35.78 -20.42
N ASP A 238 9.84 -35.35 -21.30
CA ASP A 238 9.54 -35.96 -22.60
C ASP A 238 8.98 -34.88 -23.52
N ASP A 239 9.48 -34.74 -24.75
CA ASP A 239 9.03 -33.77 -25.75
C ASP A 239 8.30 -34.40 -26.95
N SER A 240 7.91 -35.67 -26.81
CA SER A 240 7.32 -36.51 -27.84
C SER A 240 8.26 -36.89 -29.00
N GLY A 241 9.57 -36.98 -28.74
CA GLY A 241 10.56 -37.42 -29.74
C GLY A 241 10.91 -36.34 -30.75
N ARG A 242 10.93 -35.08 -30.29
CA ARG A 242 11.25 -33.91 -31.12
C ARG A 242 12.76 -33.89 -31.41
N ASP A 243 13.17 -33.39 -32.59
CA ASP A 243 14.59 -33.32 -32.94
C ASP A 243 15.31 -32.32 -32.01
N PRO A 244 16.33 -32.75 -31.23
CA PRO A 244 17.08 -31.87 -30.33
C PRO A 244 17.84 -30.76 -31.06
N ASN A 245 17.98 -30.83 -32.39
CA ASN A 245 18.56 -29.77 -33.23
C ASN A 245 17.54 -28.72 -33.70
N ALA A 246 16.30 -28.75 -33.20
CA ALA A 246 15.37 -27.65 -33.42
C ALA A 246 15.96 -26.36 -32.84
N ASP A 247 16.20 -25.39 -33.73
CA ASP A 247 16.92 -24.14 -33.46
C ASP A 247 16.47 -23.46 -32.14
N PRO A 248 17.34 -23.40 -31.11
CA PRO A 248 17.07 -22.72 -29.84
C PRO A 248 16.67 -21.27 -30.00
N ALA A 249 17.22 -20.57 -31.01
CA ALA A 249 16.96 -19.15 -31.26
C ALA A 249 15.53 -18.88 -31.78
N ASN A 250 14.77 -19.92 -32.12
CA ASN A 250 13.44 -19.83 -32.71
C ASN A 250 12.38 -20.64 -31.93
N ARG A 251 12.65 -20.88 -30.64
CA ARG A 251 11.79 -21.62 -29.71
C ARG A 251 10.60 -20.81 -29.23
N VAL A 252 10.77 -19.50 -29.01
CA VAL A 252 9.69 -18.56 -28.67
C VAL A 252 9.09 -18.02 -29.96
N ARG A 253 7.79 -18.23 -30.14
CA ARG A 253 7.01 -17.84 -31.31
C ARG A 253 5.75 -17.10 -30.88
N ASN A 254 5.12 -16.39 -31.82
CA ASN A 254 3.81 -15.77 -31.66
C ASN A 254 3.68 -14.89 -30.39
N SER A 255 4.71 -14.10 -30.09
CA SER A 255 4.67 -13.13 -28.98
C SER A 255 3.64 -12.04 -29.27
N HIS A 256 2.56 -12.03 -28.50
CA HIS A 256 1.59 -10.93 -28.50
C HIS A 256 1.80 -10.16 -27.20
N THR A 257 2.53 -9.05 -27.27
CA THR A 257 2.61 -8.08 -26.18
C THR A 257 1.61 -6.96 -26.45
N GLY A 258 0.70 -6.73 -25.50
CA GLY A 258 -0.26 -5.64 -25.57
C GLY A 258 0.50 -4.31 -25.57
N GLY A 259 0.32 -3.50 -26.62
CA GLY A 259 1.09 -2.28 -26.86
C GLY A 259 1.24 -1.37 -25.62
N ASP A 260 2.45 -0.83 -25.45
CA ASP A 260 2.87 0.01 -24.32
C ASP A 260 1.82 1.09 -23.98
N LEU A 261 1.34 1.07 -22.73
CA LEU A 261 0.82 2.27 -22.09
C LEU A 261 1.98 3.27 -22.03
N THR A 262 1.82 4.42 -22.67
CA THR A 262 2.83 5.48 -22.55
C THR A 262 2.80 6.00 -21.12
N VAL A 263 3.95 6.43 -20.57
CA VAL A 263 4.01 7.01 -19.21
C VAL A 263 3.10 8.24 -19.04
N ALA A 264 2.56 8.79 -20.13
CA ALA A 264 1.53 9.83 -20.10
C ALA A 264 0.18 9.36 -19.54
N ASP A 265 -0.09 8.04 -19.50
CA ASP A 265 -1.38 7.45 -19.10
C ASP A 265 -1.40 6.94 -17.64
N ILE A 266 -0.26 6.98 -16.93
CA ILE A 266 -0.17 6.58 -15.51
C ILE A 266 -0.43 7.82 -14.64
N PRO A 267 -1.42 7.81 -13.72
CA PRO A 267 -1.67 8.94 -12.83
C PRO A 267 -0.50 9.07 -11.82
N THR A 268 0.43 9.97 -12.12
CA THR A 268 1.55 10.31 -11.24
C THR A 268 1.04 11.10 -10.03
N SER A 269 0.96 10.46 -8.86
CA SER A 269 0.90 11.14 -7.58
C SER A 269 2.28 11.15 -6.94
N GLU A 270 3.02 12.27 -7.03
CA GLU A 270 4.02 12.75 -6.04
C GLU A 270 4.58 14.17 -6.39
N PRO A 271 5.26 14.91 -5.48
CA PRO A 271 4.92 16.28 -5.07
C PRO A 271 5.51 17.45 -5.90
N LYS A 272 4.85 18.62 -5.80
CA LYS A 272 5.12 19.90 -6.48
C LYS A 272 6.36 20.68 -5.99
N ALA A 273 7.16 21.22 -6.92
CA ALA A 273 7.80 22.57 -6.88
C ALA A 273 8.24 23.03 -8.32
N PRO A 274 8.55 24.32 -8.65
CA PRO A 274 7.67 25.21 -9.42
C PRO A 274 8.14 25.72 -10.82
N LYS A 275 7.14 26.00 -11.70
CA LYS A 275 7.00 27.06 -12.77
C LYS A 275 8.00 27.07 -13.97
N THR A 276 7.67 27.22 -15.29
CA THR A 276 6.50 27.64 -16.12
C THR A 276 6.77 27.28 -17.64
N PRO A 277 5.90 27.58 -18.64
CA PRO A 277 4.89 26.69 -19.25
C PRO A 277 5.13 26.30 -20.73
N GLY A 278 4.52 25.19 -21.18
CA GLY A 278 4.28 24.85 -22.58
C GLY A 278 2.90 24.22 -22.75
N VAL A 279 2.05 24.81 -23.58
CA VAL A 279 0.59 24.61 -23.66
C VAL A 279 0.21 23.36 -24.48
N ILE A 280 -0.62 22.47 -23.94
CA ILE A 280 -1.57 21.64 -24.71
C ILE A 280 -2.92 21.58 -23.96
N ARG A 281 -4.01 21.81 -24.70
CA ARG A 281 -5.39 21.98 -24.22
C ARG A 281 -6.00 20.63 -23.81
N SER A 282 -6.60 20.56 -22.61
CA SER A 282 -7.58 19.53 -22.25
C SER A 282 -8.95 20.16 -21.98
N SER A 283 -10.00 19.42 -22.31
CA SER A 283 -11.41 19.81 -22.23
C SER A 283 -11.89 19.86 -20.77
N PHE A 284 -11.55 20.94 -20.07
CA PHE A 284 -12.11 21.28 -18.77
C PHE A 284 -13.36 22.14 -18.97
N THR A 285 -14.54 21.60 -18.70
CA THR A 285 -15.77 22.41 -18.74
C THR A 285 -15.77 23.37 -17.54
N TRP A 286 -16.00 24.66 -17.78
CA TRP A 286 -16.04 25.74 -16.76
C TRP A 286 -16.85 25.35 -15.51
N ARG A 287 -17.87 24.50 -15.69
CA ARG A 287 -18.75 23.98 -14.63
C ARG A 287 -18.01 23.23 -13.53
N VAL A 288 -16.98 22.44 -13.87
CA VAL A 288 -16.17 21.70 -12.89
C VAL A 288 -15.32 22.68 -12.07
N GLY A 289 -14.76 23.71 -12.71
CA GLY A 289 -13.98 24.76 -12.03
C GLY A 289 -14.80 25.56 -11.04
N VAL A 290 -16.04 25.93 -11.40
CA VAL A 290 -16.95 26.65 -10.50
C VAL A 290 -17.34 25.79 -9.31
N PHE A 291 -17.59 24.50 -9.50
CA PHE A 291 -17.97 23.60 -8.41
C PHE A 291 -16.82 23.44 -7.40
N VAL A 292 -15.59 23.23 -7.87
CA VAL A 292 -14.42 23.12 -7.00
C VAL A 292 -14.13 24.43 -6.28
N ALA A 293 -14.23 25.57 -6.97
CA ALA A 293 -14.06 26.88 -6.34
C ALA A 293 -15.11 27.16 -5.24
N ALA A 294 -16.37 26.79 -5.49
CA ALA A 294 -17.44 26.93 -4.51
C ALA A 294 -17.22 26.02 -3.28
N PHE A 295 -16.78 24.78 -3.50
CA PHE A 295 -16.50 23.84 -2.41
C PHE A 295 -15.34 24.31 -1.53
N VAL A 296 -14.25 24.78 -2.14
CA VAL A 296 -13.11 25.35 -1.42
C VAL A 296 -13.52 26.60 -0.65
N PHE A 297 -14.36 27.45 -1.23
CA PHE A 297 -14.85 28.64 -0.55
C PHE A 297 -15.66 28.28 0.71
N VAL A 298 -16.54 27.28 0.66
CA VAL A 298 -17.31 26.83 1.83
C VAL A 298 -16.39 26.32 2.94
N ILE A 299 -15.38 25.51 2.60
CA ILE A 299 -14.41 25.01 3.58
C ILE A 299 -13.64 26.18 4.20
N LEU A 300 -13.08 27.08 3.41
CA LEU A 300 -12.33 28.23 3.90
C LEU A 300 -13.21 29.16 4.77
N SER A 301 -14.48 29.32 4.41
CA SER A 301 -15.46 30.07 5.21
C SER A 301 -15.65 29.43 6.59
N GLY A 302 -15.77 28.10 6.64
CA GLY A 302 -15.87 27.34 7.88
C GLY A 302 -14.63 27.49 8.76
N PHE A 303 -13.44 27.37 8.17
CA PHE A 303 -12.17 27.58 8.88
C PHE A 303 -12.05 29.02 9.41
N ALA A 304 -12.38 30.02 8.60
CA ALA A 304 -12.36 31.43 9.02
C ALA A 304 -13.35 31.71 10.15
N PHE A 305 -14.54 31.10 10.12
CA PHE A 305 -15.55 31.23 11.17
C PHE A 305 -15.09 30.59 12.49
N ILE A 306 -14.50 29.39 12.44
CA ILE A 306 -13.93 28.72 13.63
C ILE A 306 -12.77 29.55 14.21
N TRP A 307 -11.89 30.06 13.37
CA TRP A 307 -10.80 30.94 13.80
C TRP A 307 -11.32 32.23 14.44
N TRP A 308 -12.30 32.88 13.81
CA TRP A 308 -12.89 34.13 14.30
C TRP A 308 -13.57 33.92 15.66
N THR A 309 -14.28 32.82 15.86
CA THR A 309 -14.96 32.53 17.12
C THR A 309 -14.01 32.04 18.22
N GLY A 310 -12.90 31.37 17.88
CA GLY A 310 -11.91 30.90 18.84
C GLY A 310 -10.96 31.98 19.38
N THR A 311 -10.81 33.11 18.65
CA THR A 311 -9.80 34.15 18.95
C THR A 311 -10.37 35.47 19.45
N LYS A 312 -11.69 35.59 19.66
CA LYS A 312 -12.32 36.84 20.13
C LYS A 312 -12.63 36.90 21.63
N THR A 313 -12.42 35.80 22.34
CA THR A 313 -12.75 35.69 23.76
C THR A 313 -11.50 35.84 24.61
N TRP A 314 -11.68 36.42 25.79
CA TRP A 314 -10.68 36.48 26.83
C TRP A 314 -11.19 35.62 27.99
N TYR A 315 -10.31 35.00 28.77
CA TYR A 315 -10.75 34.35 30.01
C TYR A 315 -9.72 34.52 31.11
N VAL A 316 -10.19 34.48 32.35
CA VAL A 316 -9.35 34.47 33.55
C VAL A 316 -9.22 33.03 34.02
N GLY A 317 -7.99 32.55 34.11
CA GLY A 317 -7.65 31.18 34.48
C GLY A 317 -6.47 31.11 35.45
N VAL A 318 -5.97 29.91 35.69
CA VAL A 318 -4.81 29.67 36.56
C VAL A 318 -3.59 29.35 35.71
N ASP A 319 -2.49 30.06 35.95
CA ASP A 319 -1.15 29.73 35.43
C ASP A 319 -0.22 29.42 36.61
N GLY A 320 0.08 28.13 36.83
CA GLY A 320 0.81 27.69 38.02
C GLY A 320 0.08 28.02 39.33
N ASP A 321 0.68 28.88 40.16
CA ASP A 321 0.12 29.34 41.44
C ASP A 321 -0.60 30.70 41.33
N ASN A 322 -0.57 31.34 40.16
CA ASN A 322 -1.11 32.67 39.91
C ASN A 322 -2.42 32.62 39.10
N VAL A 323 -3.23 33.65 39.26
CA VAL A 323 -4.37 33.93 38.37
C VAL A 323 -3.84 34.73 37.18
N ALA A 324 -4.18 34.33 35.96
CA ALA A 324 -3.72 35.01 34.75
C ALA A 324 -4.85 35.21 33.73
N VAL A 325 -4.65 36.17 32.84
CA VAL A 325 -5.57 36.45 31.73
C VAL A 325 -5.04 35.79 30.47
N PHE A 326 -5.88 34.96 29.86
CA PHE A 326 -5.59 34.26 28.63
C PHE A 326 -6.44 34.81 27.49
N HIS A 327 -5.85 34.82 26.30
CA HIS A 327 -6.54 35.11 25.04
C HIS A 327 -6.95 33.79 24.37
N GLY A 328 -8.25 33.59 24.18
CA GLY A 328 -8.83 32.38 23.61
C GLY A 328 -10.01 31.84 24.43
N LYS A 329 -10.33 30.56 24.26
CA LYS A 329 -11.33 29.84 25.07
C LYS A 329 -10.65 28.90 26.08
N PRO A 330 -11.25 28.70 27.27
CA PRO A 330 -10.78 27.70 28.22
C PRO A 330 -10.72 26.31 27.55
N GLY A 331 -9.56 25.64 27.60
CA GLY A 331 -9.35 24.32 27.01
C GLY A 331 -9.04 24.27 25.51
N GLY A 332 -9.04 25.42 24.82
CA GLY A 332 -8.73 25.51 23.38
C GLY A 332 -9.88 25.07 22.46
N VAL A 333 -9.73 25.34 21.16
CA VAL A 333 -10.69 24.91 20.12
C VAL A 333 -9.94 24.27 18.97
N LEU A 334 -10.13 22.96 18.78
CA LEU A 334 -9.41 22.14 17.77
C LEU A 334 -7.89 22.28 17.91
N TRP A 335 -7.23 22.92 16.94
CA TRP A 335 -5.77 23.16 16.90
C TRP A 335 -5.36 24.55 17.43
N ILE A 336 -6.32 25.37 17.89
CA ILE A 336 -6.07 26.71 18.45
C ILE A 336 -5.99 26.59 19.97
N GLN A 337 -4.78 26.70 20.50
CA GLN A 337 -4.51 26.73 21.94
C GLN A 337 -4.57 28.16 22.47
N PRO A 338 -5.06 28.39 23.71
CA PRO A 338 -5.09 29.71 24.31
C PRO A 338 -3.66 30.21 24.61
N SER A 339 -3.45 31.51 24.47
CA SER A 339 -2.16 32.15 24.74
C SER A 339 -2.24 33.04 25.98
N LEU A 340 -1.20 33.00 26.81
CA LEU A 340 -1.07 33.88 27.97
C LEU A 340 -0.94 35.33 27.50
N ALA A 341 -1.81 36.20 27.99
CA ALA A 341 -1.82 37.60 27.59
C ALA A 341 -1.32 38.54 28.70
N GLU A 342 -1.67 38.27 29.96
CA GLU A 342 -1.20 39.05 31.10
C GLU A 342 -1.14 38.15 32.34
N ASP A 343 0.00 38.15 33.02
CA ASP A 343 0.18 37.49 34.31
C ASP A 343 -0.21 38.47 35.43
N SER A 344 -0.85 37.99 36.49
CA SER A 344 -1.21 38.82 37.64
C SER A 344 -0.53 38.32 38.90
N ASP A 345 -0.13 39.25 39.77
CA ASP A 345 0.51 38.92 41.06
C ASP A 345 -0.47 38.29 42.08
N LEU A 346 -1.71 37.97 41.67
CA LEU A 346 -2.72 37.36 42.54
C LEU A 346 -2.50 35.84 42.62
N LEU A 347 -1.99 35.39 43.77
CA LEU A 347 -1.91 33.97 44.10
C LEU A 347 -3.30 33.34 44.22
N LEU A 348 -3.48 32.13 43.69
CA LEU A 348 -4.71 31.35 43.80
C LEU A 348 -5.12 31.10 45.27
N ALA A 349 -4.16 31.06 46.18
CA ALA A 349 -4.39 30.95 47.63
C ALA A 349 -5.15 32.15 48.23
N ASN A 350 -5.10 33.31 47.56
CA ASN A 350 -5.74 34.55 47.97
C ASN A 350 -7.07 34.80 47.22
N VAL A 351 -7.54 33.83 46.44
CA VAL A 351 -8.85 33.89 45.78
C VAL A 351 -9.93 33.41 46.76
N PRO A 352 -11.07 34.11 46.90
CA PRO A 352 -12.17 33.68 47.76
C PRO A 352 -12.62 32.24 47.43
N GLN A 353 -12.83 31.40 48.45
CA GLN A 353 -13.17 29.97 48.26
C GLN A 353 -14.37 29.73 47.33
N SER A 354 -15.31 30.67 47.28
CA SER A 354 -16.49 30.61 46.40
C SER A 354 -16.15 30.78 44.91
N ALA A 355 -15.04 31.43 44.56
CA ALA A 355 -14.64 31.73 43.19
C ALA A 355 -13.50 30.82 42.67
N ILE A 356 -12.87 30.03 43.53
CA ILE A 356 -11.75 29.14 43.15
C ILE A 356 -12.18 28.14 42.07
N ALA A 357 -13.39 27.55 42.18
CA ALA A 357 -13.88 26.58 41.21
C ALA A 357 -14.10 27.23 39.83
N ASP A 358 -14.66 28.43 39.80
CA ASP A 358 -14.95 29.16 38.57
C ASP A 358 -13.66 29.63 37.88
N VAL A 359 -12.69 30.16 38.64
CA VAL A 359 -11.38 30.57 38.13
C VAL A 359 -10.58 29.38 37.59
N LYS A 360 -10.66 28.20 38.22
CA LYS A 360 -10.04 26.97 37.70
C LYS A 360 -10.67 26.49 36.40
N ASN A 361 -11.97 26.68 36.22
CA ASN A 361 -12.69 26.28 35.01
C ASN A 361 -12.54 27.30 33.87
N GLY A 362 -11.97 28.48 34.14
CA GLY A 362 -11.77 29.55 33.16
C GLY A 362 -13.02 30.41 33.00
N VAL A 363 -13.00 31.61 33.58
CA VAL A 363 -14.14 32.54 33.51
C VAL A 363 -14.01 33.38 32.24
N GLU A 364 -14.90 33.14 31.27
CA GLU A 364 -14.94 33.91 30.02
C GLU A 364 -15.32 35.38 30.28
N GLN A 365 -14.61 36.28 29.61
CA GLN A 365 -14.75 37.73 29.72
C GLN A 365 -14.84 38.35 28.31
N PRO A 366 -15.72 39.35 28.11
CA PRO A 366 -15.94 39.95 26.80
C PRO A 366 -14.80 40.85 26.33
N SER A 367 -13.89 41.26 27.23
CA SER A 367 -12.72 42.08 26.89
C SER A 367 -11.62 41.96 27.94
N LEU A 368 -10.39 42.34 27.57
CA LEU A 368 -9.24 42.42 28.48
C LEU A 368 -9.50 43.37 29.67
N ASN A 369 -10.19 44.49 29.45
CA ASN A 369 -10.55 45.40 30.55
C ASN A 369 -11.55 44.76 31.53
N SER A 370 -12.51 43.99 31.02
CA SER A 370 -13.45 43.24 31.87
C SER A 370 -12.74 42.15 32.67
N ALA A 371 -11.75 41.48 32.07
CA ALA A 371 -10.92 40.50 32.77
C ALA A 371 -10.09 41.13 33.91
N ARG A 372 -9.51 42.32 33.68
CA ARG A 372 -8.81 43.09 34.72
C ARG A 372 -9.74 43.50 35.86
N SER A 373 -10.91 44.07 35.55
CA SER A 373 -11.89 44.44 36.57
C SER A 373 -12.41 43.23 37.35
N TYR A 374 -12.47 42.04 36.72
CA TYR A 374 -12.81 40.81 37.43
C TYR A 374 -11.74 40.42 38.45
N ILE A 375 -10.45 40.49 38.08
CA ILE A 375 -9.34 40.24 39.01
C ILE A 375 -9.34 41.26 40.16
N GLU A 376 -9.54 42.56 39.87
CA GLU A 376 -9.64 43.61 40.90
C GLU A 376 -10.79 43.35 41.89
N ASN A 377 -11.96 42.90 41.40
CA ASN A 377 -13.08 42.53 42.26
C ASN A 377 -12.76 41.32 43.16
N LEU A 378 -12.00 40.34 42.67
CA LEU A 378 -11.55 39.21 43.51
C LEU A 378 -10.62 39.66 44.63
N ILE A 379 -9.75 40.63 44.37
CA ILE A 379 -8.87 41.24 45.37
C ILE A 379 -9.70 41.97 46.44
N GLU A 380 -10.69 42.77 46.03
CA GLU A 380 -11.58 43.47 46.97
C GLU A 380 -12.44 42.51 47.81
N LEU A 381 -12.96 41.44 47.20
CA LEU A 381 -13.76 40.43 47.89
C LEU A 381 -12.94 39.71 48.95
N ASN A 382 -11.68 39.36 48.64
CA ASN A 382 -10.78 38.76 49.62
C ASN A 382 -10.46 39.72 50.79
N ALA A 383 -10.23 41.01 50.50
CA ALA A 383 -10.02 42.03 51.53
C ALA A 383 -11.23 42.19 52.46
N LYS A 384 -12.46 42.11 51.93
CA LYS A 384 -13.71 42.16 52.72
C LYS A 384 -13.90 40.91 53.58
N THR A 385 -13.61 39.71 53.06
CA THR A 385 -13.70 38.46 53.83
C THR A 385 -12.70 38.42 55.00
N THR A 386 -11.52 39.01 54.83
CA THR A 386 -10.47 39.05 55.87
C THR A 386 -10.84 39.99 57.04
N THR A 387 -11.70 40.98 56.83
CA THR A 387 -12.02 42.01 57.84
C THR A 387 -13.11 41.58 58.84
N THR A 388 -13.81 40.45 58.64
CA THR A 388 -14.99 40.08 59.45
C THR A 388 -14.71 39.05 60.57
N THR A 389 -13.47 38.60 60.76
CA THR A 389 -13.12 37.65 61.84
C THR A 389 -12.22 38.29 62.90
N THR A 390 -12.81 39.05 63.81
CA THR A 390 -12.20 39.29 65.14
C THR A 390 -13.31 39.36 66.18
N ALA A 391 -13.63 38.20 66.78
CA ALA A 391 -14.40 38.10 68.02
C ALA A 391 -13.55 37.31 69.02
N PRO A 392 -13.39 37.77 70.28
CA PRO A 392 -12.44 37.19 71.22
C PRO A 392 -12.95 35.87 71.81
N SER A 393 -12.08 34.87 71.87
CA SER A 393 -12.31 33.60 72.56
C SER A 393 -12.11 33.78 74.06
N SER A 394 -13.15 33.48 74.85
CA SER A 394 -13.12 33.45 76.31
C SER A 394 -12.53 32.13 76.80
N SER A 395 -11.47 32.22 77.60
CA SER A 395 -10.80 31.09 78.26
C SER A 395 -11.54 30.70 79.55
N THR A 396 -12.00 29.44 79.64
CA THR A 396 -12.47 28.84 80.90
C THR A 396 -11.35 28.01 81.52
N THR A 397 -10.97 28.38 82.74
CA THR A 397 -10.03 27.65 83.61
C THR A 397 -10.78 26.54 84.35
N THR A 398 -10.24 25.32 84.40
CA THR A 398 -10.63 24.30 85.37
C THR A 398 -9.40 23.72 86.06
N THR A 399 -9.38 23.91 87.38
CA THR A 399 -8.35 23.59 88.36
C THR A 399 -8.34 22.11 88.75
N ILE A 400 -7.15 21.55 88.93
CA ILE A 400 -6.87 20.22 89.48
C ILE A 400 -6.89 20.28 91.02
N VAL A 401 -7.56 19.34 91.67
CA VAL A 401 -7.34 19.01 93.10
C VAL A 401 -6.93 17.54 93.22
N LYS A 402 -6.00 17.37 94.15
CA LYS A 402 -5.07 16.26 94.41
C LYS A 402 -5.71 15.01 95.00
#